data_AF-A0A2S8PRR6-F1
#
_entry.id   AF-A0A2S8PRR6-F1
#
_cell.length_a   1.000
_cell.length_b   1.000
_cell.length_c   1.000
_cell.angle_alpha   90.00
_cell.angle_beta   90.00
_cell.angle_gamma   90.00
#
_symmetry.space_group_name_H-M   'P 1'
#
loop_
_entity.id
_entity.type
_entity.pdbx_description
1 polymer ?
#
loop_
_entity_poly.entity_id
_entity_poly.type
_entity_poly.pdbx_seq_one_letter_code
_entity_poly.pdbx_strand_id
1 'polypeptide(L)'
;MRPQSSSWSAWGFSTFHQKTLTLQEAVLYKLDTNRVASIEIIKRDQQGEHTKNVTNSEEINEILNSLSAAKLKKSGSSDIQFTESYWITLKTKDKGSAYGLTLYDNDYINTFEYNAAVPKKASRSYKITNDFDTAAIRNVFK
;
A
#
# COMPACT_ATOMS: atom_id res chain seq x y z
N MET A 1 -50.35 40.45 15.90
CA MET A 1 -49.32 40.78 14.89
C MET A 1 -48.19 39.75 14.98
N ARG A 2 -48.01 39.00 13.88
CA ARG A 2 -46.91 38.10 13.45
C ARG A 2 -46.19 37.17 14.46
N PRO A 3 -46.21 35.83 14.25
CA PRO A 3 -45.31 34.90 14.91
C PRO A 3 -43.94 34.88 14.20
N GLN A 4 -42.84 34.78 14.95
CA GLN A 4 -41.53 34.51 14.35
C GLN A 4 -41.25 33.01 14.31
N SER A 5 -40.89 32.59 13.10
CA SER A 5 -40.75 31.24 12.59
C SER A 5 -39.56 30.48 13.14
N SER A 6 -39.77 29.18 13.27
CA SER A 6 -38.77 28.11 13.34
C SER A 6 -37.55 28.32 12.43
N SER A 7 -36.34 28.21 12.99
CA SER A 7 -35.11 27.98 12.23
C SER A 7 -34.76 26.50 12.31
N TRP A 8 -34.72 25.85 11.15
CA TRP A 8 -34.39 24.44 10.99
C TRP A 8 -32.87 24.26 10.88
N SER A 9 -32.38 23.18 11.49
CA SER A 9 -31.01 22.68 11.38
C SER A 9 -30.68 22.26 9.94
N ALA A 10 -29.55 22.74 9.42
CA ALA A 10 -28.92 22.16 8.23
C ALA A 10 -27.50 21.70 8.61
N TRP A 11 -27.38 20.44 9.03
CA TRP A 11 -26.10 19.76 9.08
C TRP A 11 -25.68 19.45 7.64
N GLY A 12 -24.82 20.31 7.09
CA GLY A 12 -24.19 20.03 5.80
C GLY A 12 -23.30 18.80 5.93
N PHE A 13 -23.73 17.68 5.35
CA PHE A 13 -22.84 16.55 5.12
C PHE A 13 -21.85 16.94 4.02
N SER A 14 -20.69 17.46 4.40
CA SER A 14 -19.56 17.59 3.49
C SER A 14 -19.14 16.19 3.04
N THR A 15 -19.52 15.79 1.83
CA THR A 15 -18.94 14.62 1.17
C THR A 15 -17.49 14.92 0.86
N PHE A 16 -16.59 14.59 1.79
CA PHE A 16 -15.15 14.56 1.54
C PHE A 16 -14.88 13.52 0.45
N HIS A 17 -14.76 13.97 -0.79
CA HIS A 17 -14.24 13.16 -1.88
C HIS A 17 -12.76 12.94 -1.62
N GLN A 18 -12.42 11.84 -0.94
CA GLN A 18 -11.02 11.45 -0.77
C GLN A 18 -10.43 11.18 -2.16
N LYS A 19 -9.33 11.87 -2.49
CA LYS A 19 -8.62 11.67 -3.76
C LYS A 19 -8.10 10.23 -3.87
N THR A 20 -8.35 9.60 -5.01
CA THR A 20 -7.67 8.37 -5.42
C THR A 20 -6.27 8.72 -5.90
N LEU A 21 -5.28 7.91 -5.55
CA LEU A 21 -3.89 8.03 -5.96
C LEU A 21 -3.35 6.65 -6.35
N THR A 22 -2.37 6.56 -7.21
CA THR A 22 -1.68 5.30 -7.50
C THR A 22 -0.64 4.98 -6.42
N LEU A 23 -0.31 3.69 -6.26
CA LEU A 23 0.82 3.31 -5.40
C LEU A 23 2.13 3.93 -5.91
N GLN A 24 2.25 4.15 -7.22
CA GLN A 24 3.38 4.89 -7.79
C GLN A 24 3.52 6.29 -7.18
N GLU A 25 2.41 7.05 -7.09
CA GLU A 25 2.41 8.39 -6.48
C GLU A 25 2.62 8.36 -4.97
N ALA A 26 2.06 7.38 -4.25
CA ALA A 26 2.19 7.28 -2.79
C ALA A 26 3.58 6.84 -2.31
N VAL A 27 4.22 5.98 -3.10
CA VAL A 27 5.39 5.19 -2.70
C VAL A 27 6.51 5.34 -3.71
N LEU A 28 6.31 4.87 -4.95
CA LEU A 28 7.43 4.62 -5.86
C LEU A 28 8.11 5.90 -6.32
N TYR A 29 7.42 7.04 -6.43
CA TYR A 29 8.07 8.32 -6.76
C TYR A 29 9.02 8.84 -5.68
N LYS A 30 8.94 8.32 -4.45
CA LYS A 30 9.89 8.64 -3.38
C LYS A 30 11.12 7.74 -3.39
N LEU A 31 11.12 6.73 -4.26
CA LEU A 31 12.17 5.73 -4.41
C LEU A 31 12.77 5.84 -5.82
N ASP A 32 14.08 5.73 -5.94
CA ASP A 32 14.67 5.49 -7.25
C ASP A 32 14.51 4.01 -7.58
N THR A 33 13.45 3.68 -8.33
CA THR A 33 13.10 2.29 -8.68
C THR A 33 14.20 1.60 -9.49
N ASN A 34 15.02 2.35 -10.24
CA ASN A 34 16.16 1.80 -10.99
C ASN A 34 17.30 1.33 -10.08
N ARG A 35 17.28 1.74 -8.81
CA ARG A 35 18.27 1.37 -7.80
C ARG A 35 17.83 0.24 -6.89
N VAL A 36 16.62 -0.29 -7.07
CA VAL A 36 16.15 -1.48 -6.35
C VAL A 36 17.05 -2.66 -6.74
N ALA A 37 17.75 -3.20 -5.76
CA ALA A 37 18.70 -4.30 -5.91
C ALA A 37 18.06 -5.65 -5.61
N SER A 38 17.10 -5.65 -4.68
CA SER A 38 16.33 -6.83 -4.33
C SER A 38 14.99 -6.48 -3.70
N ILE A 39 14.08 -7.43 -3.77
CA ILE A 39 12.78 -7.37 -3.11
C ILE A 39 12.68 -8.60 -2.20
N GLU A 40 12.58 -8.36 -0.91
CA GLU A 40 12.22 -9.41 0.04
C GLU A 40 10.71 -9.47 0.16
N ILE A 41 10.15 -10.66 0.01
CA ILE A 41 8.72 -10.92 0.14
C ILE A 41 8.53 -12.00 1.18
N ILE A 42 7.78 -11.67 2.22
CA ILE A 42 7.31 -12.62 3.23
C ILE A 42 5.81 -12.83 2.99
N LYS A 43 5.44 -14.02 2.55
CA LYS A 43 4.05 -14.45 2.45
C LYS A 43 3.63 -15.05 3.78
N ARG A 44 2.47 -14.65 4.28
CA ARG A 44 1.81 -15.27 5.43
C ARG A 44 0.39 -15.66 5.07
N ASP A 45 0.07 -16.93 5.25
CA ASP A 45 -1.24 -17.52 4.97
C ASP A 45 -1.56 -18.63 5.99
N GLN A 46 -2.51 -19.52 5.68
CA GLN A 46 -2.90 -20.65 6.53
C GLN A 46 -1.81 -21.73 6.66
N GLN A 47 -0.88 -21.80 5.70
CA GLN A 47 0.21 -22.77 5.65
C GLN A 47 1.43 -22.32 6.46
N GLY A 48 1.50 -21.03 6.78
CA GLY A 48 2.51 -20.45 7.66
C GLY A 48 3.15 -19.21 7.04
N GLU A 49 4.42 -19.01 7.37
CA GLU A 49 5.23 -17.91 6.86
C GLU A 49 6.29 -18.44 5.90
N HIS A 50 6.40 -17.82 4.72
CA HIS A 50 7.34 -18.18 3.67
C HIS A 50 8.07 -16.94 3.18
N THR A 51 9.40 -16.99 3.14
CA THR A 51 10.23 -15.86 2.74
C THR A 51 10.96 -16.16 1.43
N LYS A 52 10.94 -15.20 0.51
CA LYS A 52 11.70 -15.22 -0.74
C LYS A 52 12.40 -13.88 -0.92
N ASN A 53 13.62 -13.93 -1.47
CA ASN A 53 14.38 -12.74 -1.82
C ASN A 53 14.61 -12.75 -3.34
N VAL A 54 13.95 -11.83 -4.04
CA VAL A 54 14.00 -11.66 -5.48
C VAL A 54 15.18 -10.75 -5.83
N THR A 55 16.13 -11.25 -6.61
CA THR A 55 17.32 -10.50 -7.07
C THR A 55 17.41 -10.42 -8.60
N ASN A 56 16.60 -11.20 -9.32
CA ASN A 56 16.51 -11.12 -10.77
C ASN A 56 15.87 -9.78 -11.18
N SER A 57 16.52 -9.04 -12.08
CA SER A 57 16.06 -7.71 -12.50
C SER A 57 14.74 -7.71 -13.27
N GLU A 58 14.48 -8.74 -14.07
CA GLU A 58 13.22 -8.88 -14.81
C GLU A 58 12.06 -9.10 -13.84
N GLU A 59 12.21 -10.04 -12.90
CA GLU A 59 11.20 -10.29 -11.85
C GLU A 59 10.97 -9.06 -10.97
N ILE A 60 12.03 -8.34 -10.59
CA ILE A 60 11.93 -7.07 -9.86
C ILE A 60 11.08 -6.06 -10.64
N ASN A 61 11.33 -5.92 -11.93
CA ASN A 61 10.59 -4.98 -12.78
C ASN A 61 9.13 -5.39 -12.93
N GLU A 62 8.84 -6.68 -13.09
CA GLU A 62 7.46 -7.19 -13.15
C GLU A 62 6.69 -6.89 -11.85
N ILE A 63 7.32 -7.12 -10.69
CA ILE A 63 6.72 -6.81 -9.38
C ILE A 63 6.49 -5.30 -9.24
N LEU A 64 7.46 -4.46 -9.58
CA LEU A 64 7.33 -3.00 -9.48
C LEU A 64 6.24 -2.45 -10.43
N ASN A 65 6.15 -2.99 -11.65
CA ASN A 65 5.13 -2.63 -12.63
C ASN A 65 3.73 -3.02 -12.14
N SER A 66 3.56 -4.25 -11.66
CA SER A 66 2.33 -4.73 -11.00
C SER A 66 1.90 -3.78 -9.89
N LEU A 67 2.80 -3.49 -8.94
CA LEU A 67 2.56 -2.60 -7.82
C LEU A 67 2.17 -1.18 -8.26
N SER A 68 2.85 -0.62 -9.26
CA SER A 68 2.58 0.75 -9.76
C SER A 68 1.14 0.97 -10.23
N ALA A 69 0.47 -0.09 -10.73
CA ALA A 69 -0.88 -0.03 -11.28
C ALA A 69 -1.98 -0.01 -10.20
N ALA A 70 -1.65 -0.23 -8.94
CA ALA A 70 -2.61 -0.22 -7.85
C ALA A 70 -3.17 1.19 -7.60
N LYS A 71 -4.49 1.35 -7.66
CA LYS A 71 -5.23 2.57 -7.34
C LYS A 71 -5.71 2.51 -5.89
N LEU A 72 -5.31 3.50 -5.12
CA LEU A 72 -5.42 3.57 -3.68
C LEU A 72 -6.36 4.69 -3.27
N LYS A 73 -7.17 4.41 -2.25
CA LYS A 73 -7.93 5.41 -1.51
C LYS A 73 -7.53 5.33 -0.05
N LYS A 74 -7.15 6.47 0.56
CA LYS A 74 -6.71 6.51 1.96
C LYS A 74 -7.78 5.93 2.88
N SER A 75 -7.42 4.97 3.72
CA SER A 75 -8.31 4.33 4.68
C SER A 75 -7.75 4.40 6.10
N GLY A 76 -8.60 4.13 7.08
CA GLY A 76 -8.13 3.77 8.43
C GLY A 76 -7.45 2.40 8.42
N SER A 77 -6.69 2.12 9.48
CA SER A 77 -6.01 0.84 9.70
C SER A 77 -6.78 -0.12 10.61
N SER A 78 -7.98 0.24 11.06
CA SER A 78 -8.79 -0.57 11.97
C SER A 78 -9.41 -1.77 11.25
N ASP A 79 -9.18 -2.96 11.80
CA ASP A 79 -9.88 -4.22 11.48
C ASP A 79 -9.76 -4.69 10.02
N ILE A 80 -8.55 -4.59 9.43
CA ILE A 80 -8.24 -5.27 8.16
C ILE A 80 -8.36 -6.79 8.40
N GLN A 81 -9.43 -7.38 7.89
CA GLN A 81 -9.60 -8.83 7.78
C GLN A 81 -8.90 -9.29 6.49
N PHE A 82 -8.13 -10.36 6.57
CA PHE A 82 -7.43 -10.91 5.41
C PHE A 82 -7.20 -12.40 5.54
N THR A 83 -7.06 -13.09 4.40
CA THR A 83 -6.72 -14.52 4.34
C THR A 83 -5.22 -14.74 4.19
N GLU A 84 -4.57 -13.90 3.39
CA GLU A 84 -3.14 -13.90 3.17
C GLU A 84 -2.57 -12.47 3.19
N SER A 85 -1.27 -12.36 3.47
CA SER A 85 -0.56 -11.10 3.37
C SER A 85 0.83 -11.28 2.78
N TYR A 86 1.28 -10.25 2.08
CA TYR A 86 2.62 -10.17 1.49
C TYR A 86 3.33 -8.95 2.07
N TRP A 87 4.37 -9.18 2.87
CA TRP A 87 5.22 -8.13 3.41
C TRP A 87 6.37 -7.95 2.44
N ILE A 88 6.37 -6.83 1.73
CA ILE A 88 7.26 -6.55 0.62
C ILE A 88 8.20 -5.44 1.04
N THR A 89 9.50 -5.76 1.08
CA THR A 89 10.56 -4.81 1.41
C THR A 89 11.42 -4.55 0.17
N LEU A 90 11.40 -3.30 -0.30
CA LEU A 90 12.23 -2.83 -1.40
C LEU A 90 13.60 -2.41 -0.88
N LYS A 91 14.66 -3.08 -1.33
CA LYS A 91 16.04 -2.82 -0.90
C LYS A 91 16.82 -2.16 -2.04
N THR A 92 17.40 -0.97 -1.82
CA THR A 92 18.24 -0.30 -2.83
C THR A 92 19.73 -0.57 -2.61
N LYS A 93 20.51 -0.46 -3.68
CA LYS A 93 21.97 -0.67 -3.67
C LYS A 93 22.71 0.21 -2.64
N ASP A 94 22.20 1.40 -2.35
CA ASP A 94 22.84 2.43 -1.51
C ASP A 94 22.32 2.52 -0.08
N LYS A 95 21.04 2.19 0.17
CA LYS A 95 20.40 2.44 1.48
C LYS A 95 19.96 1.17 2.21
N GLY A 96 20.14 -0.01 1.62
CA GLY A 96 19.55 -1.23 2.14
C GLY A 96 18.02 -1.15 2.07
N SER A 97 17.30 -1.49 3.13
CA SER A 97 15.83 -1.37 3.18
C SER A 97 15.40 0.09 3.04
N ALA A 98 14.79 0.43 1.90
CA ALA A 98 14.37 1.79 1.59
C ALA A 98 12.87 1.98 1.82
N TYR A 99 12.06 0.96 1.50
CA TYR A 99 10.61 1.06 1.58
C TYR A 99 9.97 -0.29 1.93
N GLY A 100 8.91 -0.26 2.72
CA GLY A 100 8.11 -1.43 3.08
C GLY A 100 6.64 -1.23 2.73
N LEU A 101 5.99 -2.30 2.27
CA LEU A 101 4.55 -2.35 2.15
C LEU A 101 4.01 -3.71 2.56
N THR A 102 2.79 -3.73 3.07
CA THR A 102 2.04 -4.95 3.35
C THR A 102 0.80 -4.96 2.47
N LEU A 103 0.71 -5.92 1.57
CA LEU A 103 -0.50 -6.20 0.78
C LEU A 103 -1.32 -7.25 1.54
N TYR A 104 -2.58 -6.93 1.83
CA TYR A 104 -3.54 -7.82 2.49
C TYR A 104 -4.56 -8.28 1.46
N ASP A 105 -4.56 -9.58 1.16
CA ASP A 105 -5.25 -10.16 0.02
C ASP A 105 -5.01 -9.30 -1.25
N ASN A 106 -6.05 -8.75 -1.85
CA ASN A 106 -5.98 -7.72 -2.89
C ASN A 106 -6.80 -6.46 -2.49
N ASP A 107 -7.11 -6.30 -1.21
CA ASP A 107 -8.10 -5.30 -0.73
C ASP A 107 -7.44 -4.09 -0.07
N TYR A 108 -6.34 -4.30 0.64
CA TYR A 108 -5.67 -3.24 1.41
C TYR A 108 -4.16 -3.25 1.24
N ILE A 109 -3.58 -2.05 1.23
CA ILE A 109 -2.13 -1.86 1.31
C ILE A 109 -1.81 -0.96 2.49
N ASN A 110 -0.85 -1.39 3.31
CA ASN A 110 -0.18 -0.53 4.27
C ASN A 110 1.22 -0.20 3.76
N THR A 111 1.65 1.05 3.84
CA THR A 111 2.95 1.50 3.35
C THR A 111 3.75 2.14 4.48
N PHE A 112 5.06 1.96 4.51
CA PHE A 112 5.93 2.56 5.51
C PHE A 112 7.35 2.80 4.97
N GLU A 113 7.96 3.90 5.42
CA GLU A 113 9.30 4.31 5.00
C GLU A 113 10.32 3.87 6.04
N TYR A 114 11.39 3.20 5.60
CA TYR A 114 12.52 2.84 6.47
C TYR A 114 13.47 4.04 6.55
N ASN A 115 13.12 5.03 7.36
CA ASN A 115 13.97 6.20 7.62
C ASN A 115 14.00 6.48 9.12
N ALA A 116 15.21 6.51 9.70
CA ALA A 116 15.41 6.80 11.13
C ALA A 116 14.88 8.18 11.56
N ALA A 117 14.80 9.14 10.64
CA ALA A 117 14.25 10.48 10.88
C ALA A 117 12.71 10.54 10.78
N VAL A 118 12.06 9.49 10.27
CA VAL A 118 10.60 9.41 10.17
C VAL A 118 10.08 8.69 11.42
N PRO A 119 9.12 9.26 12.18
CA PRO A 119 8.56 8.58 13.35
C PRO A 119 8.06 7.19 12.96
N LYS A 120 8.32 6.17 13.80
CA LYS A 120 7.88 4.77 13.61
C LYS A 120 6.37 4.58 13.35
N LYS A 121 5.57 5.64 13.51
CA LYS A 121 4.11 5.72 13.26
C LYS A 121 3.72 6.23 11.88
N ALA A 122 4.66 6.49 10.97
CA ALA A 122 4.37 7.03 9.63
C ALA A 122 3.87 5.97 8.63
N SER A 123 3.19 4.93 9.10
CA SER A 123 2.51 3.98 8.22
C SER A 123 1.26 4.63 7.64
N ARG A 124 0.96 4.38 6.37
CA ARG A 124 -0.26 4.85 5.71
C ARG A 124 -1.03 3.65 5.17
N SER A 125 -2.29 3.58 5.54
CA SER A 125 -3.20 2.53 5.09
C SER A 125 -4.09 3.03 3.96
N TYR A 126 -4.29 2.17 2.99
CA TYR A 126 -5.09 2.43 1.81
C TYR A 126 -5.97 1.22 1.50
N LYS A 127 -7.18 1.49 1.01
CA LYS A 127 -8.00 0.51 0.31
C LYS A 127 -7.64 0.54 -1.18
N ILE A 128 -7.49 -0.64 -1.78
CA ILE A 128 -7.33 -0.82 -3.22
C ILE A 128 -8.70 -0.66 -3.88
N THR A 129 -8.74 0.04 -5.02
CA THR A 129 -9.98 0.44 -5.71
C THR A 129 -10.07 -0.08 -7.13
N ASN A 130 -9.12 -0.93 -7.55
CA ASN A 130 -9.10 -1.58 -8.85
C ASN A 130 -8.50 -2.98 -8.74
N ASP A 131 -8.81 -3.81 -9.71
CA ASP A 131 -8.25 -5.16 -9.84
C ASP A 131 -6.88 -5.08 -10.55
N PHE A 132 -5.87 -4.56 -9.85
CA PHE A 132 -4.50 -4.61 -10.38
C PHE A 132 -3.96 -6.04 -10.33
N ASP A 133 -3.12 -6.38 -11.31
CA ASP A 133 -2.57 -7.73 -11.40
C ASP A 133 -1.58 -8.00 -10.27
N THR A 134 -1.83 -9.02 -9.46
CA THR A 134 -0.96 -9.46 -8.34
C THR A 134 -0.18 -10.74 -8.67
N ALA A 135 -0.29 -11.26 -9.90
CA ALA A 135 0.36 -12.49 -10.32
C ALA A 135 1.89 -12.42 -10.16
N ALA A 136 2.52 -11.29 -10.51
CA ALA A 136 3.95 -11.10 -10.34
C ALA A 136 4.43 -11.33 -8.89
N ILE A 137 3.62 -10.95 -7.89
CA ILE A 137 3.93 -11.14 -6.47
C ILE A 137 3.67 -12.61 -6.05
N ARG A 138 2.51 -13.15 -6.44
CA ARG A 138 2.09 -14.52 -6.09
C ARG A 138 2.97 -15.59 -6.71
N ASN A 139 3.45 -15.36 -7.93
CA ASN A 139 4.29 -16.29 -8.70
C ASN A 139 5.65 -16.55 -8.06
N VAL A 140 6.14 -15.65 -7.20
CA VAL A 140 7.40 -15.81 -6.45
C VAL A 140 7.39 -17.06 -5.54
N PHE A 141 6.20 -17.55 -5.17
CA PHE A 141 6.00 -18.70 -4.28
C PHE A 141 5.43 -19.94 -4.96
N LYS A 142 5.34 -19.95 -6.30
CA LYS A 142 4.91 -21.12 -7.07
C LYS A 142 6.01 -22.18 -7.18
#